data_AF-A0A067MEL5-F1
#
_entry.id   AF-A0A067MEL5-F1
#
_cell.length_a   1.000
_cell.length_b   1.000
_cell.length_c   1.000
_cell.angle_alpha   90.00
_cell.angle_beta   90.00
_cell.angle_gamma   90.00
#
_symmetry.space_group_name_H-M   'P 1'
#
loop_
_entity.id
_entity.type
_entity.pdbx_description
1 polymer ?
#
loop_
_entity_poly.entity_id
_entity_poly.type
_entity_poly.pdbx_seq_one_letter_code
_entity_poly.pdbx_strand_id
1 'polypeptide(L)'
;MPRSQIKQCARCRLTTYCSKECQAKSWKAGHKDSCQPNLLFNTPDGTPVPKPAKYSEDWEEQQVDKALSAWLQQWRALFCQFALISLDLPNHPPERLATHCMTLWVQNNVGHEDKLRDYWIKKAEVKPIDELQREHPELKELFPKGPPDPTKVKYVVLLSNHLNQLRRARCLRFNCRSLEAIRNRPKEPLSKDPTKWSEMLMFAVENLTPELVASSFPS
;
A
#
# COMPACT_ATOMS: atom_id res chain seq x y z
N MET A 1 -14.97 15.64 -2.36
CA MET A 1 -16.15 14.91 -1.85
C MET A 1 -16.08 14.82 -0.33
N PRO A 2 -17.18 15.03 0.41
CA PRO A 2 -17.18 14.90 1.86
C PRO A 2 -16.88 13.45 2.28
N ARG A 3 -16.02 13.25 3.30
CA ARG A 3 -15.58 11.92 3.78
C ARG A 3 -16.74 10.98 4.12
N SER A 4 -17.91 11.52 4.51
CA SER A 4 -19.11 10.75 4.88
C SER A 4 -19.75 9.97 3.73
N GLN A 5 -19.44 10.29 2.47
CA GLN A 5 -20.00 9.62 1.30
C GLN A 5 -19.07 8.54 0.71
N ILE A 6 -17.83 8.49 1.16
CA ILE A 6 -16.83 7.54 0.65
C ILE A 6 -17.08 6.16 1.27
N LYS A 7 -17.32 5.16 0.44
CA LYS A 7 -17.51 3.75 0.82
C LYS A 7 -16.21 3.00 0.68
N GLN A 8 -15.81 2.26 1.70
CA GLN A 8 -14.65 1.38 1.65
C GLN A 8 -15.09 -0.03 1.24
N CYS A 9 -14.25 -0.74 0.48
CA CYS A 9 -14.46 -2.16 0.20
C CYS A 9 -14.51 -2.94 1.53
N ALA A 10 -15.66 -3.53 1.87
CA ALA A 10 -15.83 -4.26 3.12
C ALA A 10 -14.91 -5.49 3.25
N ARG A 11 -14.52 -6.08 2.10
CA ARG A 11 -13.67 -7.26 2.04
C ARG A 11 -12.21 -6.93 2.35
N CYS A 12 -11.57 -6.05 1.56
CA CYS A 12 -10.14 -5.76 1.74
C CYS A 12 -9.83 -4.55 2.61
N ARG A 13 -10.76 -3.61 2.73
CA ARG A 13 -10.57 -2.31 3.38
C ARG A 13 -9.48 -1.40 2.76
N LEU A 14 -8.93 -1.74 1.60
CA LEU A 14 -7.83 -0.99 0.97
C LEU A 14 -8.26 -0.06 -0.18
N THR A 15 -9.50 -0.13 -0.63
CA THR A 15 -10.00 0.67 -1.76
C THR A 15 -11.29 1.36 -1.36
N THR A 16 -11.43 2.60 -1.80
CA THR A 16 -12.60 3.43 -1.54
C THR A 16 -13.30 3.85 -2.83
N TYR A 17 -14.60 4.11 -2.71
CA TYR A 17 -15.51 4.40 -3.80
C TYR A 17 -16.46 5.51 -3.39
N CYS A 18 -16.84 6.38 -4.33
CA CYS A 18 -17.89 7.37 -4.07
C CYS A 18 -19.30 6.74 -3.99
N SER A 19 -19.50 5.56 -4.55
CA SER A 19 -20.80 4.86 -4.57
C SER A 19 -20.64 3.34 -4.69
N LYS A 20 -21.72 2.61 -4.39
CA LYS A 20 -21.80 1.15 -4.62
C LYS A 20 -21.68 0.81 -6.11
N GLU A 21 -22.15 1.67 -7.00
CA GLU A 21 -22.04 1.50 -8.45
C GLU A 21 -20.57 1.57 -8.90
N CYS A 22 -19.81 2.55 -8.39
CA CYS A 22 -18.38 2.65 -8.65
C CYS A 22 -17.61 1.44 -8.12
N GLN A 23 -18.00 0.93 -6.94
CA GLN A 23 -17.47 -0.33 -6.44
C GLN A 23 -17.77 -1.50 -7.38
N ALA A 24 -19.01 -1.66 -7.86
CA ALA A 24 -19.40 -2.75 -8.77
C ALA A 24 -18.68 -2.66 -10.12
N LYS A 25 -18.52 -1.45 -10.67
CA LYS A 25 -17.72 -1.21 -11.90
C LYS A 25 -16.25 -1.56 -11.68
N SER A 26 -15.65 -1.08 -10.59
CA SER A 26 -14.26 -1.39 -10.22
C SER A 26 -14.05 -2.88 -9.96
N TRP A 27 -15.04 -3.56 -9.36
CA TRP A 27 -15.01 -5.01 -9.15
C TRP A 27 -14.85 -5.77 -10.45
N LYS A 28 -15.70 -5.47 -11.44
CA LYS A 28 -15.65 -6.06 -12.79
C LYS A 28 -14.40 -5.65 -13.57
N ALA A 29 -13.89 -4.44 -13.35
CA ALA A 29 -12.68 -3.93 -13.99
C ALA A 29 -11.36 -4.49 -13.40
N GLY A 30 -11.44 -5.44 -12.46
CA GLY A 30 -10.28 -6.17 -11.95
C GLY A 30 -9.91 -5.90 -10.49
N HIS A 31 -10.75 -5.19 -9.71
CA HIS A 31 -10.56 -5.18 -8.25
C HIS A 31 -10.74 -6.58 -7.66
N LYS A 32 -11.63 -7.42 -8.22
CA LYS A 32 -11.82 -8.80 -7.77
C LYS A 32 -10.50 -9.59 -7.70
N ASP A 33 -9.60 -9.37 -8.66
CA ASP A 33 -8.34 -10.10 -8.79
C ASP A 33 -7.26 -9.60 -7.81
N SER A 34 -7.38 -8.33 -7.39
CA SER A 34 -6.48 -7.72 -6.42
C SER A 34 -7.04 -7.66 -4.99
N CYS A 35 -8.31 -8.03 -4.80
CA CYS A 35 -8.98 -7.98 -3.50
C CYS A 35 -8.61 -9.18 -2.63
N GLN A 36 -7.96 -8.93 -1.50
CA GLN A 36 -7.72 -9.93 -0.45
C GLN A 36 -8.56 -9.59 0.79
N PRO A 37 -9.25 -10.57 1.41
CA PRO A 37 -9.93 -10.35 2.68
C PRO A 37 -8.99 -9.80 3.76
N ASN A 38 -9.45 -8.79 4.49
CA ASN A 38 -8.78 -8.36 5.70
C ASN A 38 -9.21 -9.28 6.85
N LEU A 39 -8.27 -10.13 7.30
CA LEU A 39 -8.55 -11.22 8.24
C LEU A 39 -8.98 -10.78 9.65
N LEU A 40 -8.85 -9.48 9.98
CA LEU A 40 -9.39 -8.93 11.22
C LEU A 40 -10.88 -8.61 11.16
N PHE A 41 -11.42 -8.52 9.95
CA PHE A 41 -12.82 -8.15 9.71
C PHE A 41 -13.59 -9.23 8.96
N ASN A 42 -12.88 -10.13 8.28
CA ASN A 42 -13.47 -11.17 7.47
C ASN A 42 -12.70 -12.48 7.61
N THR A 43 -13.37 -13.61 7.51
CA THR A 43 -12.76 -14.93 7.35
C THR A 43 -12.07 -15.06 5.98
N PRO A 44 -11.27 -16.13 5.71
CA PRO A 44 -10.61 -16.32 4.41
C PRO A 44 -11.58 -16.38 3.21
N ASP A 45 -12.79 -16.87 3.40
CA ASP A 45 -13.88 -16.87 2.41
C ASP A 45 -14.54 -15.49 2.22
N GLY A 46 -14.21 -14.51 3.08
CA GLY A 46 -14.70 -13.14 3.00
C GLY A 46 -15.96 -12.87 3.83
N THR A 47 -16.36 -13.78 4.71
CA THR A 47 -17.50 -13.61 5.61
C THR A 47 -17.11 -12.72 6.80
N PRO A 48 -17.91 -11.70 7.18
CA PRO A 48 -17.56 -10.82 8.29
C PRO A 48 -17.41 -11.57 9.61
N VAL A 49 -16.32 -11.30 10.35
CA VAL A 49 -16.14 -11.83 11.71
C VAL A 49 -17.01 -11.06 12.71
N PRO A 50 -17.46 -11.69 13.81
CA PRO A 50 -18.20 -11.01 14.87
C PRO A 50 -17.44 -9.80 15.42
N LYS A 51 -18.16 -8.76 15.82
CA LYS A 51 -17.55 -7.58 16.43
C LYS A 51 -16.95 -7.96 17.79
N PRO A 52 -15.65 -7.75 18.02
CA PRO A 52 -15.03 -8.06 19.29
C PRO A 52 -15.54 -7.16 20.41
N ALA A 53 -15.45 -7.64 21.66
CA ALA A 53 -15.80 -6.87 22.85
C ALA A 53 -14.96 -5.58 22.92
N LYS A 54 -15.57 -4.47 23.32
CA LYS A 54 -14.86 -3.19 23.41
C LYS A 54 -13.67 -3.33 24.38
N TYR A 55 -12.51 -2.83 23.97
CA TYR A 55 -11.25 -2.92 24.74
C TYR A 55 -10.67 -4.33 24.90
N SER A 56 -11.16 -5.32 24.16
CA SER A 56 -10.42 -6.59 24.00
C SER A 56 -9.22 -6.40 23.06
N GLU A 57 -8.27 -7.33 23.13
CA GLU A 57 -7.09 -7.36 22.23
C GLU A 57 -7.51 -7.33 20.75
N ASP A 58 -8.48 -8.15 20.35
CA ASP A 58 -9.04 -8.14 18.99
C ASP A 58 -9.64 -6.79 18.59
N TRP A 59 -10.29 -6.10 19.55
CA TRP A 59 -10.86 -4.78 19.29
C TRP A 59 -9.78 -3.73 19.07
N GLU A 60 -8.70 -3.78 19.85
CA GLU A 60 -7.53 -2.90 19.70
C GLU A 60 -6.83 -3.14 18.36
N GLU A 61 -6.62 -4.40 17.99
CA GLU A 61 -6.06 -4.78 16.71
C GLU A 61 -6.92 -4.30 15.53
N GLN A 62 -8.25 -4.37 15.67
CA GLN A 62 -9.16 -3.77 14.70
C GLN A 62 -9.06 -2.23 14.65
N GLN A 63 -8.77 -1.55 15.76
CA GLN A 63 -8.60 -0.08 15.73
C GLN A 63 -7.29 0.30 15.02
N VAL A 64 -6.21 -0.43 15.30
CA VAL A 64 -4.90 -0.25 14.64
C VAL A 64 -5.04 -0.42 13.14
N ASP A 65 -5.76 -1.45 12.69
CA ASP A 65 -5.96 -1.65 11.25
C ASP A 65 -6.83 -0.58 10.60
N LYS A 66 -7.86 -0.08 11.30
CA LYS A 66 -8.68 1.03 10.79
C LYS A 66 -7.86 2.30 10.64
N ALA A 67 -7.02 2.63 11.63
CA ALA A 67 -6.13 3.78 11.60
C ALA A 67 -5.12 3.66 10.45
N LEU A 68 -4.44 2.51 10.33
CA LEU A 68 -3.50 2.24 9.24
C LEU A 68 -4.19 2.34 7.87
N SER A 69 -5.37 1.74 7.72
CA SER A 69 -6.15 1.80 6.47
C SER A 69 -6.54 3.23 6.10
N ALA A 70 -6.92 4.05 7.09
CA ALA A 70 -7.27 5.45 6.87
C ALA A 70 -6.06 6.27 6.42
N TRP A 71 -4.90 6.07 7.04
CA TRP A 71 -3.65 6.73 6.68
C TRP A 71 -3.16 6.31 5.28
N LEU A 72 -3.13 5.00 5.00
CA LEU A 72 -2.76 4.47 3.68
C LEU A 72 -3.66 5.02 2.57
N GLN A 73 -4.95 5.24 2.86
CA GLN A 73 -5.88 5.79 1.89
C GLN A 73 -5.61 7.27 1.60
N GLN A 74 -5.20 8.05 2.60
CA GLN A 74 -4.84 9.48 2.42
C GLN A 74 -3.60 9.63 1.54
N TRP A 75 -2.60 8.78 1.76
CA TRP A 75 -1.32 8.81 1.05
C TRP A 75 -1.26 7.91 -0.19
N ARG A 76 -2.39 7.30 -0.59
CA ARG A 76 -2.43 6.28 -1.64
C ARG A 76 -1.81 6.74 -2.96
N ALA A 77 -2.11 7.96 -3.39
CA ALA A 77 -1.61 8.50 -4.66
C ALA A 77 -0.07 8.57 -4.67
N LEU A 78 0.50 9.17 -3.61
CA LEU A 78 1.94 9.24 -3.37
C LEU A 78 2.58 7.86 -3.38
N PHE A 79 2.04 6.91 -2.60
CA PHE A 79 2.62 5.56 -2.54
C PHE A 79 2.54 4.79 -3.86
N CYS A 80 1.47 4.95 -4.63
CA CYS A 80 1.37 4.33 -5.96
C CYS A 80 2.40 4.93 -6.93
N GLN A 81 2.61 6.25 -6.87
CA GLN A 81 3.59 6.94 -7.70
C GLN A 81 5.03 6.52 -7.35
N PHE A 82 5.39 6.52 -6.07
CA PHE A 82 6.72 6.11 -5.63
C PHE A 82 6.97 4.61 -5.82
N ALA A 83 5.94 3.77 -5.78
CA ALA A 83 6.07 2.36 -6.17
C ALA A 83 6.50 2.23 -7.65
N LEU A 84 6.04 3.11 -8.54
CA LEU A 84 6.47 3.11 -9.95
C LEU A 84 7.88 3.69 -10.12
N ILE A 85 8.17 4.82 -9.46
CA ILE A 85 9.48 5.49 -9.52
C ILE A 85 10.58 4.55 -9.01
N SER A 86 10.37 3.95 -7.84
CA SER A 86 11.37 3.10 -7.18
C SER A 86 11.67 1.82 -7.95
N LEU A 87 10.68 1.24 -8.64
CA LEU A 87 10.86 0.01 -9.43
C LEU A 87 11.67 0.25 -10.71
N ASP A 88 11.78 1.50 -11.16
CA ASP A 88 12.69 1.91 -12.23
C ASP A 88 12.59 1.03 -13.48
N LEU A 89 11.35 0.86 -13.95
CA LEU A 89 11.01 -0.05 -15.03
C LEU A 89 11.76 0.20 -16.36
N PRO A 90 12.11 1.43 -16.78
CA PRO A 90 12.89 1.66 -18.00
C PRO A 90 14.29 1.04 -17.97
N ASN A 91 14.88 0.90 -16.77
CA ASN A 91 16.24 0.43 -16.58
C ASN A 91 16.31 -1.03 -16.09
N HIS A 92 15.17 -1.71 -15.91
CA HIS A 92 15.09 -3.08 -15.41
C HIS A 92 14.30 -4.01 -16.34
N PRO A 93 14.55 -5.33 -16.30
CA PRO A 93 13.82 -6.31 -17.11
C PRO A 93 12.30 -6.31 -16.91
N PRO A 94 11.52 -6.82 -17.89
CA PRO A 94 10.06 -6.94 -17.81
C PRO A 94 9.55 -7.56 -16.50
N GLU A 95 10.28 -8.54 -15.97
CA GLU A 95 9.96 -9.33 -14.78
C GLU A 95 10.19 -8.58 -13.47
N ARG A 96 10.69 -7.33 -13.50
CA ARG A 96 10.95 -6.52 -12.30
C ARG A 96 9.70 -6.38 -11.41
N LEU A 97 8.52 -6.21 -11.99
CA LEU A 97 7.24 -6.16 -11.27
C LEU A 97 6.84 -7.50 -10.66
N ALA A 98 7.28 -8.60 -11.26
CA ALA A 98 7.01 -9.95 -10.76
C ALA A 98 7.89 -10.27 -9.55
N THR A 99 9.14 -9.81 -9.58
CA THR A 99 10.21 -10.22 -8.66
C THR A 99 10.50 -9.22 -7.54
N HIS A 100 10.21 -7.93 -7.74
CA HIS A 100 10.54 -6.87 -6.78
C HIS A 100 9.32 -6.05 -6.39
N CYS A 101 9.37 -5.45 -5.21
CA CYS A 101 8.40 -4.47 -4.76
C CYS A 101 9.04 -3.40 -3.88
N MET A 102 8.44 -2.21 -3.87
CA MET A 102 8.74 -1.21 -2.83
C MET A 102 8.21 -1.71 -1.48
N THR A 103 9.01 -1.58 -0.43
CA THR A 103 8.64 -1.87 0.96
C THR A 103 8.68 -0.59 1.78
N LEU A 104 7.63 -0.35 2.57
CA LEU A 104 7.52 0.77 3.50
C LEU A 104 7.51 0.22 4.92
N TRP A 105 8.54 0.55 5.70
CA TRP A 105 8.65 0.20 7.11
C TRP A 105 8.09 1.36 7.93
N VAL A 106 6.94 1.11 8.55
CA VAL A 106 6.09 2.13 9.15
C VAL A 106 5.99 1.89 10.65
N GLN A 107 5.93 2.95 11.44
CA GLN A 107 5.66 2.89 12.87
C GLN A 107 4.61 3.93 13.24
N ASN A 108 3.92 3.72 14.36
CA ASN A 108 3.00 4.71 14.90
C ASN A 108 3.79 5.97 15.33
N ASN A 109 3.28 7.14 15.02
CA ASN A 109 3.84 8.42 15.42
C ASN A 109 2.97 9.03 16.52
N VAL A 110 3.33 8.73 17.77
CA VAL A 110 2.55 9.09 18.95
C VAL A 110 2.74 10.56 19.27
N GLY A 111 1.66 11.24 19.67
CA GLY A 111 1.71 12.63 20.15
C GLY A 111 1.42 13.70 19.11
N HIS A 112 0.93 13.31 17.92
CA HIS A 112 0.51 14.24 16.88
C HIS A 112 -1.02 14.30 16.76
N GLU A 113 -1.59 15.50 16.59
CA GLU A 113 -3.05 15.67 16.39
C GLU A 113 -3.46 15.57 14.92
N ASP A 114 -2.52 15.78 13.98
CA ASP A 114 -2.77 15.62 12.55
C ASP A 114 -2.78 14.14 12.17
N LYS A 115 -3.95 13.65 11.74
CA LYS A 115 -4.17 12.27 11.28
C LYS A 115 -3.34 11.89 10.04
N LEU A 116 -2.89 12.87 9.25
CA LEU A 116 -1.96 12.59 8.15
C LEU A 116 -0.62 12.03 8.69
N ARG A 117 -0.32 12.29 9.97
CA ARG A 117 0.94 11.98 10.68
C ARG A 117 0.74 10.93 11.76
N ASP A 118 -0.37 10.19 11.76
CA ASP A 118 -0.58 9.03 12.64
C ASP A 118 0.57 7.99 12.49
N TYR A 119 1.26 8.01 11.35
CA TYR A 119 2.40 7.14 11.06
C TYR A 119 3.51 7.90 10.33
N TRP A 120 4.72 7.38 10.48
CA TRP A 120 5.93 7.82 9.79
C TRP A 120 6.64 6.62 9.16
N ILE A 121 7.38 6.87 8.09
CA ILE A 121 8.14 5.84 7.36
C ILE A 121 9.57 5.88 7.89
N LYS A 122 10.00 4.83 8.60
CA LYS A 122 11.37 4.71 9.11
C LYS A 122 12.36 4.34 8.01
N LYS A 123 11.88 3.61 7.02
CA LYS A 123 12.68 3.09 5.91
C LYS A 123 11.78 2.80 4.71
N ALA A 124 12.24 3.18 3.53
CA ALA A 124 11.65 2.77 2.26
C ALA A 124 12.75 2.20 1.37
N GLU A 125 12.51 1.03 0.77
CA GLU A 125 13.48 0.36 -0.09
C GLU A 125 12.78 -0.49 -1.16
N VAL A 126 13.51 -0.94 -2.17
CA VAL A 126 13.04 -1.96 -3.11
C VAL A 126 13.68 -3.28 -2.74
N LYS A 127 12.88 -4.32 -2.52
CA LYS A 127 13.37 -5.67 -2.22
C LYS A 127 12.88 -6.71 -3.22
N PRO A 128 13.69 -7.75 -3.50
CA PRO A 128 13.19 -8.99 -4.05
C PRO A 128 12.11 -9.59 -3.13
N ILE A 129 11.02 -10.08 -3.73
CA ILE A 129 9.87 -10.61 -2.99
C ILE A 129 10.23 -11.91 -2.28
N ASP A 130 11.07 -12.76 -2.89
CA ASP A 130 11.54 -14.01 -2.32
C ASP A 130 12.45 -13.78 -1.10
N GLU A 131 13.33 -12.78 -1.16
CA GLU A 131 14.12 -12.33 -0.01
C GLU A 131 13.23 -11.80 1.11
N LEU A 132 12.27 -10.94 0.78
CA LEU A 132 11.31 -10.40 1.75
C LEU A 132 10.49 -11.51 2.43
N GLN A 133 10.06 -12.53 1.68
CA GLN A 133 9.33 -13.69 2.21
C GLN A 133 10.23 -14.65 3.02
N ARG A 134 11.53 -14.68 2.76
CA ARG A 134 12.50 -15.46 3.54
C ARG A 134 12.76 -14.79 4.90
N GLU A 135 12.86 -13.47 4.92
CA GLU A 135 13.00 -12.67 6.14
C GLU A 135 11.71 -12.67 6.98
N HIS A 136 10.56 -12.64 6.31
CA HIS A 136 9.23 -12.58 6.94
C HIS A 136 8.29 -13.63 6.34
N PRO A 137 8.38 -14.90 6.79
CA PRO A 137 7.57 -16.01 6.27
C PRO A 137 6.05 -15.77 6.30
N GLU A 138 5.56 -15.00 7.27
CA GLU A 138 4.17 -14.58 7.42
C GLU A 138 3.63 -13.78 6.23
N LEU A 139 4.51 -13.15 5.43
CA LEU A 139 4.12 -12.38 4.26
C LEU A 139 3.72 -13.27 3.08
N LYS A 140 4.07 -14.56 3.08
CA LYS A 140 3.75 -15.47 1.95
C LYS A 140 2.26 -15.46 1.60
N GLU A 141 1.38 -15.41 2.59
CA GLU A 141 -0.07 -15.38 2.39
C GLU A 141 -0.60 -14.05 1.83
N LEU A 142 0.21 -12.97 1.86
CA LEU A 142 -0.14 -11.69 1.24
C LEU A 142 0.08 -11.68 -0.27
N PHE A 143 0.91 -12.59 -0.80
CA PHE A 143 1.16 -12.68 -2.22
C PHE A 143 0.24 -13.73 -2.86
N PRO A 144 -0.30 -13.48 -4.06
CA PRO A 144 -1.18 -14.42 -4.73
C PRO A 144 -0.45 -15.74 -5.02
N LYS A 145 -1.11 -16.86 -4.72
CA LYS A 145 -0.67 -18.21 -5.08
C LYS A 145 -0.98 -18.41 -6.57
N GLY A 146 -0.02 -18.11 -7.44
CA GLY A 146 -0.20 -18.17 -8.90
C GLY A 146 0.98 -17.53 -9.65
N PRO A 147 0.98 -17.60 -10.99
CA PRO A 147 2.00 -16.95 -11.79
C PRO A 147 2.00 -15.43 -11.52
N PRO A 148 3.16 -14.77 -11.53
CA PRO A 148 3.23 -13.33 -11.36
C PRO A 148 2.44 -12.61 -12.45
N ASP A 149 1.59 -11.65 -12.06
CA ASP A 149 0.90 -10.77 -13.00
C ASP A 149 1.81 -9.57 -13.33
N PRO A 150 2.37 -9.49 -14.55
CA PRO A 150 3.32 -8.43 -14.93
C PRO A 150 2.64 -7.06 -15.12
N THR A 151 1.31 -6.97 -15.00
CA THR A 151 0.55 -5.72 -15.12
C THR A 151 0.24 -5.09 -13.76
N LYS A 152 0.48 -5.83 -12.66
CA LYS A 152 0.16 -5.42 -11.29
C LYS A 152 1.38 -4.86 -10.59
N VAL A 153 1.39 -3.55 -10.43
CA VAL A 153 2.34 -2.89 -9.54
C VAL A 153 1.96 -3.20 -8.09
N LYS A 154 2.97 -3.45 -7.25
CA LYS A 154 2.75 -3.77 -5.85
C LYS A 154 3.76 -3.09 -4.94
N TYR A 155 3.31 -2.77 -3.74
CA TYR A 155 4.17 -2.37 -2.62
C TYR A 155 3.69 -3.01 -1.33
N VAL A 156 4.61 -3.21 -0.40
CA VAL A 156 4.35 -3.82 0.90
C VAL A 156 4.51 -2.77 1.99
N VAL A 157 3.58 -2.74 2.92
CA VAL A 157 3.66 -1.90 4.12
C VAL A 157 3.82 -2.83 5.31
N LEU A 158 4.89 -2.61 6.09
CA LEU A 158 5.22 -3.34 7.29
C LEU A 158 5.09 -2.38 8.48
N LEU A 159 4.02 -2.51 9.25
CA LEU A 159 3.80 -1.75 10.47
C LEU A 159 4.44 -2.49 11.65
N SER A 160 5.41 -1.84 12.29
CA SER A 160 6.04 -2.34 13.52
C SER A 160 5.48 -1.65 14.78
N ASN A 161 5.55 -2.36 15.91
CA ASN A 161 5.31 -1.76 17.22
C ASN A 161 6.50 -0.89 17.68
N HIS A 162 6.44 -0.29 18.87
CA HIS A 162 7.50 0.54 19.43
C HIS A 162 8.81 -0.22 19.69
N LEU A 163 8.75 -1.56 19.82
CA LEU A 163 9.89 -2.46 19.96
C LEU A 163 10.47 -2.93 18.61
N ASN A 164 10.04 -2.32 17.50
CA ASN A 164 10.40 -2.68 16.12
C ASN A 164 9.98 -4.11 15.69
N GLN A 165 9.06 -4.76 16.42
CA GLN A 165 8.51 -6.05 16.01
C GLN A 165 7.37 -5.85 15.01
N LEU A 166 7.30 -6.69 13.97
CA LEU A 166 6.23 -6.63 12.98
C LEU A 166 4.88 -6.88 13.64
N ARG A 167 3.97 -5.90 13.57
CA ARG A 167 2.60 -6.00 14.08
C ARG A 167 1.61 -6.29 12.97
N ARG A 168 1.74 -5.62 11.81
CA ARG A 168 0.86 -5.79 10.66
C ARG A 168 1.62 -5.66 9.35
N ALA A 169 1.21 -6.43 8.36
CA ALA A 169 1.68 -6.28 7.00
C ALA A 169 0.53 -6.22 5.99
N ARG A 170 0.72 -5.43 4.93
CA ARG A 170 -0.26 -5.25 3.85
C ARG A 170 0.45 -5.25 2.51
N CYS A 171 -0.02 -6.04 1.55
CA CYS A 171 0.40 -5.95 0.16
C CYS A 171 -0.66 -5.16 -0.63
N LEU A 172 -0.28 -3.97 -1.10
CA LEU A 172 -1.15 -3.14 -1.91
C LEU A 172 -0.82 -3.37 -3.38
N ARG A 173 -1.84 -3.67 -4.18
CA ARG A 173 -1.73 -4.00 -5.60
C ARG A 173 -2.60 -3.07 -6.42
N PHE A 174 -2.09 -2.58 -7.55
CA PHE A 174 -2.83 -1.68 -8.42
C PHE A 174 -2.41 -1.82 -9.88
N ASN A 175 -3.31 -1.41 -10.79
CA ASN A 175 -3.02 -1.30 -12.21
C ASN A 175 -2.48 0.11 -12.49
N CYS A 176 -1.49 0.21 -13.37
CA CYS A 176 -1.09 1.48 -13.97
C CYS A 176 -1.48 1.46 -15.45
N ARG A 177 -2.34 2.39 -15.89
CA ARG A 177 -2.77 2.46 -17.30
C ARG A 177 -1.59 2.78 -18.23
N SER A 178 -0.66 3.58 -17.75
CA SER A 178 0.52 4.03 -18.50
C SER A 178 1.72 3.10 -18.32
N LEU A 179 1.52 1.85 -17.87
CA LEU A 179 2.63 0.97 -17.51
C LEU A 179 3.58 0.70 -18.69
N GLU A 180 3.04 0.38 -19.87
CA GLU A 180 3.83 0.18 -21.08
C GLU A 180 4.54 1.46 -21.52
N ALA A 181 3.84 2.59 -21.46
CA ALA A 181 4.44 3.89 -21.75
C ALA A 181 5.60 4.21 -20.80
N ILE A 182 5.47 3.89 -19.50
CA ILE A 182 6.55 4.05 -18.51
C ILE A 182 7.73 3.17 -18.87
N ARG A 183 7.53 1.88 -19.20
CA ARG A 183 8.62 0.96 -19.58
C ARG A 183 9.43 1.46 -20.78
N ASN A 184 8.77 2.12 -21.72
CA ASN A 184 9.36 2.61 -22.96
C ASN A 184 9.89 4.04 -22.86
N ARG A 185 9.88 4.67 -21.67
CA ARG A 185 10.50 5.99 -21.48
C ARG A 185 12.01 5.92 -21.76
N PRO A 186 12.63 7.03 -22.19
CA PRO A 186 14.08 7.13 -22.22
C PRO A 186 14.66 6.73 -20.87
N LYS A 187 15.80 6.04 -20.89
CA LYS A 187 16.54 5.70 -19.67
C LYS A 187 17.09 6.98 -19.05
N GLU A 188 16.29 7.60 -18.18
CA GLU A 188 16.72 8.75 -17.40
C GLU A 188 17.55 8.29 -16.19
N PRO A 189 18.52 9.11 -15.73
CA PRO A 189 19.35 8.79 -14.59
C PRO A 189 18.64 8.96 -13.22
N LEU A 190 17.36 9.32 -13.17
CA LEU A 190 16.60 9.58 -11.92
C LEU A 190 16.68 8.44 -10.89
N SER A 191 16.85 7.20 -11.34
CA SER A 191 16.85 6.01 -10.49
C SER A 191 18.22 5.54 -10.00
N LYS A 192 19.32 6.17 -10.45
CA LYS A 192 20.67 5.67 -10.12
C LYS A 192 21.04 5.83 -8.64
N ASP A 193 20.25 6.58 -7.87
CA ASP A 193 20.45 6.76 -6.44
C ASP A 193 19.18 6.40 -5.67
N PRO A 194 19.08 5.17 -5.12
CA PRO A 194 17.91 4.74 -4.33
C PRO A 194 17.67 5.62 -3.10
N THR A 195 18.71 6.27 -2.58
CA THR A 195 18.64 7.19 -1.44
C THR A 195 17.72 8.38 -1.72
N LYS A 196 17.73 8.90 -2.96
CA LYS A 196 16.99 10.10 -3.34
C LYS A 196 15.47 9.91 -3.29
N TRP A 197 14.94 8.84 -3.89
CA TRP A 197 13.49 8.65 -3.88
C TRP A 197 12.97 8.30 -2.48
N SER A 198 13.73 7.53 -1.70
CA SER A 198 13.31 7.12 -0.37
C SER A 198 13.24 8.32 0.57
N GLU A 199 14.25 9.20 0.55
CA GLU A 199 14.27 10.44 1.34
C GLU A 199 13.16 11.39 0.91
N MET A 200 12.94 11.56 -0.40
CA MET A 200 11.84 12.38 -0.91
C MET A 200 10.46 11.86 -0.46
N LEU A 201 10.26 10.53 -0.47
CA LEU A 201 9.03 9.92 0.00
C LEU A 201 8.81 10.17 1.50
N MET A 202 9.85 9.93 2.31
CA MET A 202 9.81 10.15 3.76
C MET A 202 9.54 11.62 4.08
N PHE A 203 10.26 12.54 3.44
CA PHE A 203 10.05 13.97 3.57
C PHE A 203 8.62 14.39 3.20
N ALA A 204 8.08 13.85 2.10
CA ALA A 204 6.72 14.18 1.66
C ALA A 204 5.66 13.77 2.69
N VAL A 205 5.76 12.56 3.25
CA VAL A 205 4.83 12.07 4.27
C VAL A 205 4.89 12.90 5.55
N GLU A 206 6.09 13.32 5.94
CA GLU A 206 6.28 14.12 7.16
C GLU A 206 5.82 15.57 6.96
N ASN A 207 6.15 16.20 5.83
CA ASN A 207 6.11 17.65 5.70
C ASN A 207 5.05 18.19 4.72
N LEU A 208 4.48 17.37 3.84
CA LEU A 208 3.55 17.83 2.78
C LEU A 208 2.13 17.37 3.03
N THR A 209 1.15 17.92 2.32
CA THR A 209 -0.20 17.35 2.29
C THR A 209 -0.37 16.47 1.04
N PRO A 210 -1.27 15.47 1.06
CA PRO A 210 -1.59 14.70 -0.14
C PRO A 210 -1.99 15.57 -1.34
N GLU A 211 -2.65 16.70 -1.10
CA GLU A 211 -3.04 17.67 -2.12
C GLU A 211 -1.82 18.37 -2.75
N LEU A 212 -0.85 18.80 -1.93
CA LEU A 212 0.37 19.44 -2.41
C LEU A 212 1.23 18.48 -3.23
N VAL A 213 1.32 17.21 -2.79
CA VAL A 213 2.01 16.17 -3.57
C VAL A 213 1.37 15.99 -4.94
N ALA A 214 0.04 15.91 -4.99
CA ALA A 214 -0.70 15.71 -6.25
C ALA A 214 -0.47 16.87 -7.24
N SER A 215 -0.26 18.09 -6.77
CA SER A 215 0.11 19.23 -7.63
C SER A 215 1.58 19.26 -8.03
N SER A 216 2.49 18.79 -7.18
CA SER A 216 3.94 18.87 -7.42
C SER A 216 4.47 17.78 -8.35
N PHE A 217 3.75 16.66 -8.48
CA PHE A 217 4.17 15.54 -9.32
C PHE A 217 3.00 15.01 -10.17
N PRO A 218 2.69 15.65 -11.32
CA PRO A 218 1.60 15.21 -12.20
C PRO A 218 1.83 13.78 -12.72
N SER A 219 0.71 13.09 -12.93
CA SER A 219 0.60 11.66 -13.26
C SER A 219 1.14 11.29 -14.65
#